data_AF-A0A1Y3BAA2-F1
#
_entry.id   AF-A0A1Y3BAA2-F1
#
_cell.length_a   1.000
_cell.length_b   1.000
_cell.length_c   1.000
_cell.angle_alpha   90.00
_cell.angle_beta   90.00
_cell.angle_gamma   90.00
#
_symmetry.space_group_name_H-M   'P 1'
#
loop_
_entity.id
_entity.type
_entity.pdbx_description
1 polymer ?
#
loop_
_entity_poly.entity_id
_entity_poly.type
_entity_poly.pdbx_seq_one_letter_code
_entity_poly.pdbx_strand_id
1 'polypeptide(L)'
;MSSSLLNSSIRLLHQNSSLLTRITAATSTARNLSTTTLDADLVVIGGGPGGYVAAIKASQIGMKTVCVEKRETLGGTCLNVGCIPSKALLHNSHYYHMAVHNEFKERGIEFDNVRLNLDVLMEQKRGAVKALTGGIAQLFKKNKVTHIEGFGQITGQNEVTITKKDNSTEI
;
A
#
# COMPACT_ATOMS: atom_id res chain seq x y z
N MET A 1 -34.54 55.53 19.15
CA MET A 1 -35.87 54.88 19.07
C MET A 1 -35.60 53.39 18.99
N SER A 2 -35.56 52.73 20.15
CA SER A 2 -36.67 51.88 20.66
C SER A 2 -36.78 50.59 19.86
N SER A 3 -36.81 49.38 20.40
CA SER A 3 -36.85 48.89 21.79
C SER A 3 -37.16 47.38 21.72
N SER A 4 -36.47 46.53 22.49
CA SER A 4 -36.99 45.27 23.08
C SER A 4 -35.82 44.57 23.81
N LEU A 5 -35.61 44.76 25.12
CA LEU A 5 -36.30 44.15 26.27
C LEU A 5 -36.08 42.63 26.35
N LEU A 6 -35.23 42.17 27.29
CA LEU A 6 -35.56 41.46 28.55
C LEU A 6 -35.35 39.93 28.37
N ASN A 7 -34.86 39.12 29.32
CA ASN A 7 -34.61 39.26 30.75
C ASN A 7 -33.75 38.06 31.22
N SER A 8 -33.00 38.24 32.33
CA SER A 8 -32.86 37.33 33.49
C SER A 8 -32.48 35.84 33.29
N SER A 9 -31.65 35.15 34.09
CA SER A 9 -31.06 35.38 35.41
C SER A 9 -30.12 34.20 35.74
N ILE A 10 -28.99 34.50 36.39
CA ILE A 10 -28.42 33.85 37.59
C ILE A 10 -28.46 32.30 37.69
N ARG A 11 -27.27 31.67 37.77
CA ARG A 11 -26.84 30.84 38.93
C ARG A 11 -25.35 30.51 38.85
N LEU A 12 -24.55 31.33 39.54
CA LEU A 12 -23.30 30.91 40.17
C LEU A 12 -23.67 30.14 41.45
N LEU A 13 -23.17 28.93 41.64
CA LEU A 13 -23.11 28.31 42.95
C LEU A 13 -21.64 28.00 43.28
N HIS A 14 -21.20 28.67 44.33
CA HIS A 14 -19.94 28.52 45.03
C HIS A 14 -19.84 27.14 45.72
N GLN A 15 -18.61 26.63 45.72
CA GLN A 15 -17.87 25.93 46.79
C GLN A 15 -18.67 25.36 47.99
N ASN A 16 -18.40 24.10 48.35
CA ASN A 16 -17.68 23.90 49.61
C ASN A 16 -16.92 22.58 49.72
N SER A 17 -15.79 22.71 50.42
CA SER A 17 -14.78 21.73 50.80
C SER A 17 -15.23 20.87 51.98
N SER A 18 -14.89 19.57 51.94
CA SER A 18 -14.10 18.87 52.98
C SER A 18 -14.46 17.38 53.03
N LEU A 19 -13.45 16.52 52.85
CA LEU A 19 -13.06 15.45 53.76
C LEU A 19 -12.05 14.53 53.08
N LEU A 20 -10.84 14.56 53.66
CA LEU A 20 -9.73 13.64 53.47
C LEU A 20 -10.19 12.19 53.60
N THR A 21 -9.59 11.27 52.83
CA THR A 21 -8.80 10.13 53.38
C THR A 21 -8.41 9.12 52.29
N ARG A 22 -7.14 8.66 52.40
CA ARG A 22 -6.49 7.47 51.82
C ARG A 22 -5.90 7.56 50.40
N ILE A 23 -4.63 7.95 50.41
CA ILE A 23 -3.57 7.40 49.57
C ILE A 23 -3.63 5.86 49.66
N THR A 24 -3.99 5.21 48.56
CA THR A 24 -3.59 3.83 48.26
C THR A 24 -2.62 3.88 47.08
N ALA A 25 -1.34 3.74 47.38
CA ALA A 25 -0.35 3.37 46.38
C ALA A 25 -0.70 1.97 45.86
N ALA A 26 -1.06 1.88 44.58
CA ALA A 26 -1.12 0.63 43.84
C ALA A 26 -0.39 0.83 42.51
N THR A 27 0.89 0.43 42.54
CA THR A 27 1.61 -0.27 41.47
C THR A 27 1.34 0.16 40.03
N SER A 28 2.31 0.92 39.51
CA SER A 28 2.87 0.81 38.15
C SER A 28 2.32 -0.37 37.34
N THR A 29 1.35 -0.09 36.48
CA THR A 29 1.13 -0.90 35.28
C THR A 29 1.71 -0.10 34.13
N ALA A 30 2.80 -0.61 33.58
CA ALA A 30 3.50 -0.03 32.45
C ALA A 30 2.52 0.22 31.29
N ARG A 31 2.25 1.49 30.96
CA ARG A 31 1.71 1.87 29.66
C ARG A 31 2.86 1.95 28.67
N ASN A 32 3.45 0.79 28.37
CA ASN A 32 4.39 0.62 27.27
C ASN A 32 3.81 -0.41 26.30
N LEU A 33 2.92 0.04 25.42
CA LEU A 33 2.95 -0.34 24.02
C LEU A 33 2.14 0.68 23.22
N SER A 34 2.84 1.55 22.50
CA SER A 34 2.25 2.42 21.48
C SER A 34 1.86 1.57 20.28
N THR A 35 0.85 0.73 20.40
CA THR A 35 0.21 0.12 19.22
C THR A 35 -0.56 1.21 18.51
N THR A 36 0.00 1.74 17.44
CA THR A 36 -0.70 2.66 16.54
C THR A 36 -1.84 1.90 15.88
N THR A 37 -3.08 2.23 16.25
CA THR A 37 -4.29 1.69 15.63
C THR A 37 -4.71 2.56 14.46
N LEU A 38 -4.92 1.98 13.28
CA LEU A 38 -5.36 2.67 12.07
C LEU A 38 -6.76 2.22 11.65
N ASP A 39 -7.78 3.05 11.92
CA ASP A 39 -9.13 2.76 11.44
C ASP A 39 -9.22 2.84 9.91
N ALA A 40 -9.90 1.89 9.27
CA ALA A 40 -10.15 1.86 7.83
C ALA A 40 -11.50 1.23 7.51
N ASP A 41 -12.13 1.65 6.41
CA ASP A 41 -13.37 1.03 5.92
C ASP A 41 -13.08 -0.29 5.20
N LEU A 42 -11.89 -0.40 4.60
CA LEU A 42 -11.42 -1.61 3.92
C LEU A 42 -9.91 -1.79 4.10
N VAL A 43 -9.51 -2.99 4.50
CA VAL A 43 -8.12 -3.45 4.49
C VAL A 43 -7.96 -4.52 3.41
N VAL A 44 -7.03 -4.30 2.49
CA VAL A 44 -6.65 -5.25 1.45
C VAL A 44 -5.31 -5.87 1.79
N ILE A 45 -5.27 -7.19 1.96
CA ILE A 45 -4.03 -7.93 2.21
C ILE A 45 -3.49 -8.49 0.89
N GLY A 46 -2.39 -7.89 0.41
CA GLY A 46 -1.68 -8.25 -0.82
C GLY A 46 -1.82 -7.20 -1.91
N GLY A 47 -0.68 -6.76 -2.47
CA GLY A 47 -0.59 -5.74 -3.52
C GLY A 47 -0.58 -6.29 -4.94
N GLY A 48 -1.08 -7.52 -5.18
CA GLY A 48 -1.18 -8.12 -6.52
C GLY A 48 -2.30 -7.54 -7.40
N PRO A 49 -2.49 -8.04 -8.65
CA PRO A 49 -3.53 -7.53 -9.55
C PRO A 49 -4.93 -7.45 -8.95
N GLY A 50 -5.35 -8.46 -8.18
CA GLY A 50 -6.63 -8.39 -7.47
C GLY A 50 -6.64 -7.31 -6.39
N GLY A 51 -5.59 -7.25 -5.58
CA GLY A 51 -5.52 -6.37 -4.41
C GLY A 51 -5.36 -4.89 -4.76
N TYR A 52 -4.37 -4.52 -5.58
CA TYR A 52 -4.15 -3.09 -5.88
C TYR A 52 -5.32 -2.50 -6.68
N VAL A 53 -5.98 -3.28 -7.54
CA VAL A 53 -7.18 -2.82 -8.27
C VAL A 53 -8.36 -2.66 -7.31
N ALA A 54 -8.60 -3.63 -6.43
CA ALA A 54 -9.64 -3.55 -5.41
C ALA A 54 -9.43 -2.34 -4.49
N ALA A 55 -8.20 -2.12 -4.03
CA ALA A 55 -7.87 -0.99 -3.15
C ALA A 55 -8.11 0.36 -3.81
N ILE A 56 -7.68 0.51 -5.07
CA ILE A 56 -7.93 1.71 -5.88
C ILE A 56 -9.44 1.92 -6.06
N LYS A 57 -10.18 0.87 -6.42
CA LYS A 57 -11.61 0.99 -6.68
C LYS A 57 -12.39 1.33 -5.42
N ALA A 58 -12.05 0.72 -4.28
CA ALA A 58 -12.66 1.03 -2.98
C ALA A 58 -12.45 2.50 -2.61
N SER A 59 -11.25 3.03 -2.81
CA SER A 59 -11.00 4.45 -2.54
C SER A 59 -11.75 5.39 -3.50
N GLN A 60 -11.88 5.02 -4.77
CA GLN A 60 -12.68 5.78 -5.74
C GLN A 60 -14.17 5.87 -5.40
N ILE A 61 -14.71 4.87 -4.68
CA ILE A 61 -16.11 4.89 -4.20
C ILE A 61 -16.25 5.53 -2.81
N GLY A 62 -15.18 6.15 -2.29
CA GLY A 62 -15.21 6.95 -1.06
C GLY A 62 -14.74 6.24 0.21
N MET A 63 -14.26 5.00 0.14
CA MET A 63 -13.78 4.27 1.31
C MET A 63 -12.38 4.74 1.74
N LYS A 64 -12.15 4.85 3.05
CA LYS A 64 -10.81 4.92 3.64
C LYS A 64 -10.15 3.55 3.51
N THR A 65 -9.29 3.40 2.51
CA THR A 65 -8.71 2.10 2.15
C THR A 65 -7.24 1.99 2.52
N VAL A 66 -6.88 0.86 3.14
CA VAL A 66 -5.51 0.46 3.44
C VAL A 66 -5.17 -0.77 2.60
N CYS A 67 -3.98 -0.79 2.00
CA CYS A 67 -3.43 -1.95 1.32
C CYS A 67 -2.11 -2.35 1.99
N VAL A 68 -2.01 -3.61 2.40
CA VAL A 68 -0.86 -4.20 3.08
C VAL A 68 -0.12 -5.11 2.11
N GLU A 69 1.18 -4.92 1.90
CA GLU A 69 2.02 -5.78 1.06
C GLU A 69 3.33 -6.07 1.78
N LYS A 70 3.75 -7.34 1.81
CA LYS A 70 4.96 -7.76 2.53
C LYS A 70 6.25 -7.57 1.73
N ARG A 71 6.14 -7.41 0.42
CA ARG A 71 7.26 -7.13 -0.49
C ARG A 71 7.53 -5.62 -0.55
N GLU A 72 8.75 -5.27 -0.95
CA GLU A 72 9.17 -3.87 -1.15
C GLU A 72 8.40 -3.15 -2.27
N THR A 73 7.93 -3.91 -3.26
CA THR A 73 7.22 -3.39 -4.43
C THR A 73 5.81 -3.94 -4.53
N LEU A 74 4.89 -3.08 -4.96
CA LEU A 74 3.51 -3.45 -5.33
C LEU A 74 3.47 -4.25 -6.65
N GLY A 75 2.29 -4.77 -6.99
CA GLY A 75 2.01 -5.53 -8.20
C GLY A 75 2.08 -7.06 -8.05
N GLY A 76 2.52 -7.55 -6.89
CA GLY A 76 2.50 -8.97 -6.53
C GLY A 76 3.20 -9.88 -7.54
N THR A 77 2.72 -11.12 -7.66
CA THR A 77 3.36 -12.15 -8.49
C THR A 77 3.39 -11.77 -9.97
N CYS A 78 2.24 -11.37 -10.54
CA CYS A 78 2.12 -11.14 -11.98
C CYS A 78 3.08 -10.06 -12.49
N LEU A 79 3.29 -9.00 -11.70
CA LEU A 79 4.20 -7.92 -12.08
C LEU A 79 5.67 -8.24 -11.77
N ASN A 80 5.97 -8.73 -10.57
CA ASN A 80 7.36 -8.82 -10.12
C ASN A 80 8.07 -10.08 -10.65
N VAL A 81 7.38 -11.22 -10.71
CA VAL A 81 8.00 -12.54 -10.97
C VAL A 81 7.15 -13.45 -11.86
N GLY A 82 6.18 -12.89 -12.59
CA GLY A 82 5.21 -13.67 -13.35
C GLY A 82 5.00 -13.11 -14.75
N CYS A 83 3.76 -12.74 -15.04
CA CYS A 83 3.31 -12.28 -16.35
C CYS A 83 4.29 -11.31 -17.03
N ILE A 84 4.61 -10.18 -16.37
CA ILE A 84 5.38 -9.10 -16.97
C ILE A 84 6.80 -9.53 -17.33
N PRO A 85 7.63 -10.07 -16.42
CA PRO A 85 8.96 -10.51 -16.78
C PRO A 85 8.94 -11.64 -17.82
N SER A 86 7.99 -12.58 -17.76
CA SER A 86 7.88 -13.65 -18.77
C SER A 86 7.53 -13.10 -20.15
N LYS A 87 6.59 -12.15 -20.25
CA LYS A 87 6.18 -11.59 -21.55
C LYS A 87 7.26 -10.68 -22.14
N ALA A 88 8.00 -9.94 -21.31
CA ALA A 88 9.16 -9.18 -21.77
C ALA A 88 10.23 -10.09 -22.39
N LEU A 89 10.53 -11.22 -21.73
CA LEU A 89 11.49 -12.19 -22.25
C LEU A 89 11.00 -12.88 -23.53
N LEU A 90 9.74 -13.33 -23.57
CA LEU A 90 9.15 -13.96 -24.76
C LEU A 90 9.19 -13.02 -25.97
N HIS A 91 8.87 -11.75 -25.77
CA HIS A 91 8.87 -10.75 -26.83
C HIS A 91 10.28 -10.52 -27.39
N ASN A 92 11.25 -10.30 -26.50
CA ASN A 92 12.64 -10.05 -26.92
C ASN A 92 13.29 -11.29 -27.55
N SER A 93 13.03 -12.48 -27.01
CA SER A 93 13.55 -13.72 -27.59
C SER A 93 12.93 -14.03 -28.94
N HIS A 94 11.65 -13.69 -29.14
CA HIS A 94 10.99 -13.85 -30.43
C HIS A 94 11.62 -12.93 -31.49
N TYR A 95 11.92 -11.66 -31.17
CA TYR A 95 12.64 -10.80 -32.11
C TYR A 95 14.02 -11.32 -32.48
N TYR A 96 14.77 -11.84 -31.49
CA TYR A 96 16.05 -12.48 -31.77
C TYR A 96 15.89 -13.72 -32.68
N HIS A 97 14.87 -14.55 -32.43
CA HIS A 97 14.55 -15.71 -33.27
C HIS A 97 14.25 -15.28 -34.72
N MET A 98 13.35 -14.31 -34.91
CA MET A 98 12.99 -13.80 -36.24
C MET A 98 14.20 -13.25 -36.99
N ALA A 99 15.14 -12.63 -36.25
CA ALA A 99 16.36 -12.12 -36.83
C ALA A 99 17.31 -13.24 -37.29
N VAL A 100 17.56 -14.24 -36.43
CA VAL A 100 18.51 -15.31 -36.72
C VAL A 100 17.98 -16.33 -37.74
N HIS A 101 16.67 -16.51 -37.85
CA HIS A 101 16.05 -17.54 -38.68
C HIS A 101 15.45 -17.04 -40.01
N ASN A 102 16.01 -15.98 -40.59
CA ASN A 102 15.64 -15.43 -41.92
C ASN A 102 14.19 -14.90 -42.06
N GLU A 103 13.35 -14.92 -41.04
CA GLU A 103 11.98 -14.39 -41.12
C GLU A 103 11.95 -12.89 -41.47
N PHE A 104 12.95 -12.12 -41.01
CA PHE A 104 13.11 -10.73 -41.41
C PHE A 104 13.66 -10.56 -42.83
N LYS A 105 14.53 -11.48 -43.29
CA LYS A 105 15.04 -11.47 -44.66
C LYS A 105 13.92 -11.70 -45.68
N GLU A 106 12.98 -12.60 -45.38
CA GLU A 106 11.77 -12.82 -46.18
C GLU A 106 10.89 -11.58 -46.30
N ARG A 107 11.06 -10.62 -45.38
CA ARG A 107 10.36 -9.32 -45.37
C ARG A 107 11.22 -8.17 -45.91
N GLY A 108 12.36 -8.48 -46.55
CA GLY A 108 13.26 -7.49 -47.13
C GLY A 108 14.09 -6.71 -46.10
N ILE A 109 14.19 -7.20 -44.86
CA ILE A 109 15.02 -6.59 -43.82
C ILE A 109 16.29 -7.42 -43.68
N GLU A 110 17.42 -6.84 -44.10
CA GLU A 110 18.73 -7.50 -44.10
C GLU A 110 19.63 -6.93 -42.99
N PHE A 111 20.30 -7.82 -42.28
CA PHE A 111 21.31 -7.48 -41.27
C PHE A 111 22.29 -8.66 -41.15
N ASP A 112 23.54 -8.35 -40.81
CA ASP A 112 24.58 -9.34 -40.59
C ASP A 112 24.96 -9.40 -39.10
N ASN A 113 25.50 -10.53 -38.66
CA ASN A 113 26.14 -10.68 -37.33
C ASN A 113 25.24 -10.37 -36.12
N VAL A 114 23.97 -10.81 -36.13
CA VAL A 114 23.09 -10.68 -34.96
C VAL A 114 23.64 -11.50 -33.79
N ARG A 115 23.78 -10.86 -32.62
CA ARG A 115 24.29 -11.48 -31.39
C ARG A 115 23.37 -11.23 -30.22
N LEU A 116 23.19 -12.24 -29.38
CA LEU A 116 22.46 -12.11 -28.13
C LEU A 116 23.36 -11.48 -27.06
N ASN A 117 22.98 -10.29 -26.58
CA ASN A 117 23.47 -9.76 -25.32
C ASN A 117 22.44 -10.02 -24.22
N LEU A 118 22.65 -11.08 -23.44
CA LEU A 118 21.70 -11.49 -22.42
C LEU A 118 21.58 -10.47 -21.27
N ASP A 119 22.66 -9.78 -20.93
CA ASP A 119 22.66 -8.82 -19.82
C ASP A 119 21.75 -7.62 -20.12
N VAL A 120 21.85 -7.08 -21.34
CA VAL A 120 20.99 -5.98 -21.81
C VAL A 120 19.54 -6.44 -21.92
N LEU A 121 19.30 -7.66 -22.41
CA LEU A 121 17.95 -8.23 -22.50
C LEU A 121 17.31 -8.38 -21.10
N MET A 122 18.09 -8.86 -20.13
CA MET A 122 17.65 -8.98 -18.74
C MET A 122 17.44 -7.61 -18.07
N GLU A 123 18.25 -6.61 -18.43
CA GLU A 123 18.08 -5.24 -17.95
C GLU A 123 16.80 -4.60 -18.50
N GLN A 124 16.48 -4.80 -19.78
CA GLN A 124 15.23 -4.32 -20.36
C GLN A 124 14.01 -4.90 -19.62
N LYS A 125 14.04 -6.20 -19.30
CA LYS A 125 13.02 -6.86 -18.46
C LYS A 125 12.92 -6.21 -17.09
N ARG A 126 14.04 -5.96 -16.39
CA ARG A 126 14.06 -5.28 -15.08
C ARG A 126 13.50 -3.86 -15.17
N GLY A 127 13.84 -3.13 -16.23
CA GLY A 127 13.30 -1.79 -16.52
C GLY A 127 11.78 -1.78 -16.65
N ALA A 128 11.21 -2.74 -17.39
CA ALA A 128 9.76 -2.88 -17.52
C ALA A 128 9.06 -3.13 -16.16
N VAL A 129 9.62 -4.03 -15.34
CA VAL A 129 9.10 -4.30 -13.98
C VAL A 129 9.17 -3.04 -13.12
N LYS A 130 10.33 -2.35 -13.09
CA LYS A 130 10.55 -1.13 -12.29
C LYS A 130 9.58 0.00 -12.66
N ALA A 131 9.36 0.22 -13.96
CA ALA A 131 8.46 1.26 -14.43
C ALA A 131 7.02 1.00 -13.96
N LEU A 132 6.54 -0.24 -14.11
CA LEU A 132 5.17 -0.61 -13.78
C LEU A 132 4.93 -0.69 -12.26
N THR A 133 5.90 -1.14 -11.46
CA THR A 133 5.76 -1.13 -9.99
C THR A 133 5.70 0.30 -9.47
N GLY A 134 6.54 1.19 -10.01
CA GLY A 134 6.49 2.62 -9.75
C GLY A 134 5.15 3.25 -10.16
N GLY A 135 4.60 2.84 -11.29
CA GLY A 135 3.28 3.28 -11.75
C GLY A 135 2.16 2.94 -10.77
N ILE A 136 2.15 1.73 -10.20
CA ILE A 136 1.16 1.35 -9.18
C ILE A 136 1.31 2.21 -7.91
N ALA A 137 2.54 2.46 -7.46
CA ALA A 137 2.79 3.33 -6.30
C ALA A 137 2.28 4.77 -6.54
N GLN A 138 2.43 5.29 -7.76
CA GLN A 138 1.85 6.58 -8.15
C GLN A 138 0.32 6.55 -8.16
N LEU A 139 -0.29 5.46 -8.65
CA LEU A 139 -1.75 5.28 -8.63
C LEU A 139 -2.30 5.23 -7.21
N PHE A 140 -1.62 4.58 -6.26
CA PHE A 140 -2.03 4.58 -4.86
C PHE A 140 -2.02 5.98 -4.27
N LYS A 141 -0.95 6.76 -4.50
CA LYS A 141 -0.87 8.17 -4.07
C LYS A 141 -2.01 9.00 -4.68
N LYS A 142 -2.27 8.86 -5.98
CA LYS A 142 -3.34 9.57 -6.68
C LYS A 142 -4.73 9.25 -6.12
N ASN A 143 -4.96 7.98 -5.77
CA ASN A 143 -6.24 7.53 -5.23
C ASN A 143 -6.27 7.55 -3.70
N LYS A 144 -5.28 8.14 -3.01
CA LYS A 144 -5.25 8.23 -1.52
C LYS A 144 -5.38 6.88 -0.80
N VAL A 145 -4.88 5.80 -1.42
CA VAL A 145 -4.79 4.48 -0.78
C VAL A 145 -3.58 4.47 0.16
N THR A 146 -3.78 4.15 1.43
CA THR A 146 -2.68 3.99 2.39
C THR A 146 -1.96 2.68 2.11
N HIS A 147 -0.67 2.74 1.82
CA HIS A 147 0.18 1.56 1.64
C HIS A 147 1.00 1.30 2.91
N ILE A 148 0.93 0.09 3.43
CA ILE A 148 1.77 -0.36 4.56
C ILE A 148 2.60 -1.55 4.10
N GLU A 149 3.92 -1.42 4.20
CA GLU A 149 4.84 -2.53 3.96
C GLU A 149 4.93 -3.41 5.20
N GLY A 150 4.43 -4.64 5.11
CA GLY A 150 4.40 -5.57 6.22
C GLY A 150 3.60 -6.84 5.94
N PHE A 151 3.67 -7.80 6.86
CA PHE A 151 2.90 -9.02 6.82
C PHE A 151 1.56 -8.81 7.52
N GLY A 152 0.47 -8.73 6.76
CA GLY A 152 -0.88 -8.63 7.31
C GLY A 152 -1.44 -9.99 7.73
N GLN A 153 -1.98 -10.05 8.94
CA GLN A 153 -2.66 -11.21 9.52
C GLN A 153 -4.02 -10.80 10.07
N ILE A 154 -5.09 -11.48 9.67
CA ILE A 154 -6.42 -11.27 10.25
C ILE A 154 -6.40 -11.87 11.67
N THR A 155 -6.53 -11.02 12.69
CA THR A 155 -6.45 -11.41 14.11
C THR A 155 -7.81 -11.36 14.82
N GLY A 156 -8.81 -10.76 14.18
CA GLY A 156 -10.19 -10.73 14.68
C GLY A 156 -11.19 -10.48 13.56
N GLN A 157 -12.48 -10.41 13.91
CA GLN A 157 -13.56 -10.19 12.94
C GLN A 157 -13.42 -8.87 12.16
N ASN A 158 -12.87 -7.84 12.80
CA ASN A 158 -12.68 -6.50 12.24
C ASN A 158 -11.27 -5.98 12.51
N GLU A 159 -10.29 -6.87 12.62
CA GLU A 159 -8.93 -6.54 13.04
C GLU A 159 -7.88 -7.24 12.18
N VAL A 160 -6.88 -6.48 11.73
CA VAL A 160 -5.73 -6.99 10.97
C VAL A 160 -4.45 -6.48 11.62
N THR A 161 -3.65 -7.39 12.17
CA THR A 161 -2.30 -7.04 12.65
C THR A 161 -1.32 -7.04 11.49
N ILE A 162 -0.46 -6.02 11.42
CA ILE A 162 0.59 -5.87 10.42
C ILE A 162 1.95 -5.94 11.11
N THR A 163 2.74 -6.96 10.79
CA THR A 163 4.11 -7.09 11.27
C THR A 163 5.08 -6.51 10.24
N LYS A 164 5.78 -5.43 10.60
CA LYS A 164 6.79 -4.79 9.74
C LYS A 164 8.13 -5.54 9.78
N LYS A 165 9.04 -5.17 8.88
CA LYS A 165 10.39 -5.77 8.78
C LYS A 165 11.23 -5.63 10.05
N ASP A 166 10.98 -4.61 10.87
CA ASP A 166 11.65 -4.37 12.15
C ASP A 166 10.99 -5.11 13.33
N ASN A 167 10.03 -6.00 13.06
CA ASN A 167 9.18 -6.69 14.03
C ASN A 167 8.25 -5.77 14.84
N SER A 168 8.13 -4.49 14.48
CA SER A 168 7.07 -3.64 15.03
C SER A 168 5.71 -4.08 14.49
N THR A 169 4.67 -3.89 15.31
CA THR A 169 3.30 -4.25 14.97
C THR A 169 2.42 -3.02 14.91
N GLU A 170 1.54 -2.99 13.92
CA GLU A 170 0.43 -2.04 13.79
C GLU A 170 -0.88 -2.83 13.67
N ILE A 171 -1.98 -2.21 14.09
CA ILE A 171 -3.33 -2.80 14.06
C ILE A 171 -4.23 -1.91 13.21
#